data_AF-A0A3M5DN28-F1
#
_entry.id   AF-A0A3M5DN28-F1
#
_cell.length_a   1.000
_cell.length_b   1.000
_cell.length_c   1.000
_cell.angle_alpha   90.00
_cell.angle_beta   90.00
_cell.angle_gamma   90.00
#
_symmetry.space_group_name_H-M   'P 1'
#
loop_
_entity.id
_entity.type
_entity.pdbx_description
1 polymer ?
#
loop_
_entity_poly.entity_id
_entity_poly.type
_entity_poly.pdbx_seq_one_letter_code
_entity_poly.pdbx_strand_id
1 'polypeptide(L)'
;MYGVDRVYTLGDTVDLPVSKAGGACHNQAPVVASNIAAEIRLGKPCAIYDGRVQAVAQMGLNAGMPLWYDYRHDVKPTPPTKLGGLLRQGFNRGLYWAVARGML
;
A
#
# COMPACT_ATOMS: atom_id res chain seq x y z
N MET A 1 -13.64 17.65 1.98
CA MET A 1 -14.42 17.30 0.76
C MET A 1 -15.59 16.44 1.21
N TYR A 2 -16.82 16.74 0.77
CA TYR A 2 -17.96 15.84 1.02
C TYR A 2 -17.85 14.64 0.06
N GLY A 3 -18.03 13.42 0.57
CA GLY A 3 -18.01 12.21 -0.25
C GLY A 3 -19.16 12.19 -1.26
N VAL A 4 -18.97 11.47 -2.37
CA VAL A 4 -20.01 11.22 -3.37
C VAL A 4 -20.32 9.72 -3.38
N ASP A 5 -21.61 9.38 -3.44
CA ASP A 5 -22.06 7.99 -3.49
C ASP A 5 -21.45 7.24 -4.68
N ARG A 6 -21.07 5.98 -4.46
CA ARG A 6 -20.51 5.07 -5.49
C ARG A 6 -19.23 5.60 -6.16
N VAL A 7 -18.52 6.52 -5.51
CA VAL A 7 -17.21 7.00 -5.94
C VAL A 7 -16.15 6.54 -4.95
N TYR A 8 -15.13 5.85 -5.46
CA TYR A 8 -14.01 5.35 -4.68
C TYR A 8 -12.72 6.01 -5.15
N THR A 9 -11.85 6.37 -4.20
CA THR A 9 -10.52 6.91 -4.46
C THR A 9 -9.48 6.09 -3.68
N LEU A 10 -8.27 6.00 -4.22
CA LEU A 10 -7.11 5.35 -3.57
C LEU A 10 -5.82 5.99 -4.05
N GLY A 11 -4.72 5.67 -3.37
CA GLY A 11 -3.39 6.18 -3.67
C GLY A 11 -3.21 7.61 -3.18
N ASP A 12 -2.52 8.43 -3.99
CA ASP A 12 -2.04 9.75 -3.55
C ASP A 12 -3.14 10.81 -3.52
N THR A 13 -4.30 10.55 -4.13
CA THR A 13 -5.43 11.49 -4.22
C THR A 13 -6.36 11.45 -3.01
N VAL A 14 -6.18 10.49 -2.10
CA VAL A 14 -7.02 10.36 -0.90
C VAL A 14 -6.56 11.26 0.22
N ASP A 15 -7.49 11.74 1.04
CA ASP A 15 -7.23 12.56 2.24
C ASP A 15 -7.05 11.70 3.51
N LEU A 16 -6.52 10.48 3.36
CA LEU A 16 -6.23 9.61 4.52
C LEU A 16 -4.94 10.07 5.23
N PRO A 17 -4.90 10.05 6.58
CA PRO A 17 -3.75 10.50 7.36
C PRO A 17 -2.64 9.43 7.42
N VAL A 18 -2.14 9.00 6.25
CA VAL A 18 -1.04 8.03 6.10
C VAL A 18 -0.07 8.53 5.02
N SER A 19 1.17 8.03 5.00
CA SER A 19 2.08 8.41 3.91
C SER A 19 1.58 7.94 2.56
N LYS A 20 1.78 8.79 1.56
CA LYS A 20 1.43 8.54 0.17
C LYS A 20 2.56 7.76 -0.47
N ALA A 21 2.37 6.44 -0.56
CA ALA A 21 3.39 5.50 -0.99
C ALA A 21 2.74 4.35 -1.77
N GLY A 22 3.49 3.74 -2.70
CA GLY A 22 3.02 2.60 -3.48
C GLY A 22 2.51 1.44 -2.63
N GLY A 23 3.15 1.15 -1.49
CA GLY A 23 2.68 0.12 -0.56
C GLY A 23 1.36 0.47 0.15
N ALA A 24 1.08 1.77 0.39
CA ALA A 24 -0.21 2.20 0.91
C ALA A 24 -1.31 2.00 -0.15
N CYS A 25 -1.06 2.44 -1.39
CA CYS A 25 -1.97 2.23 -2.53
C CYS A 25 -2.26 0.74 -2.75
N HIS A 26 -1.22 -0.11 -2.67
CA HIS A 26 -1.37 -1.55 -2.81
C HIS A 26 -2.25 -2.18 -1.72
N ASN A 27 -2.15 -1.70 -0.47
CA ASN A 27 -3.00 -2.17 0.63
C ASN A 27 -4.44 -1.60 0.57
N GLN A 28 -4.64 -0.43 -0.04
CA GLN A 28 -5.97 0.15 -0.27
C GLN A 28 -6.74 -0.57 -1.39
N ALA A 29 -6.05 -1.00 -2.45
CA ALA A 29 -6.66 -1.65 -3.61
C ALA A 29 -7.61 -2.82 -3.29
N PRO A 30 -7.23 -3.83 -2.47
CA PRO A 30 -8.14 -4.93 -2.14
C PRO A 30 -9.36 -4.49 -1.31
N VAL A 31 -9.21 -3.45 -0.47
CA VAL A 31 -10.33 -2.90 0.31
C VAL A 31 -11.35 -2.23 -0.60
N VAL A 32 -10.87 -1.38 -1.53
CA VAL A 32 -11.72 -0.72 -2.53
C VAL A 32 -12.41 -1.75 -3.43
N ALA A 33 -11.66 -2.72 -3.96
CA ALA A 33 -12.23 -3.77 -4.80
C ALA A 33 -13.29 -4.61 -4.06
N SER A 34 -13.03 -4.96 -2.80
CA SER A 34 -13.99 -5.71 -1.97
C SER A 34 -15.25 -4.91 -1.70
N ASN A 35 -15.13 -3.61 -1.41
CA ASN A 35 -16.29 -2.75 -1.15
C ASN A 35 -17.13 -2.51 -2.40
N ILE A 36 -16.51 -2.30 -3.57
CA ILE A 36 -17.24 -2.23 -4.85
C ILE A 36 -18.02 -3.52 -5.09
N ALA A 37 -17.38 -4.68 -4.92
CA ALA A 37 -18.05 -5.97 -5.10
C ALA A 37 -19.17 -6.21 -4.07
N ALA A 38 -18.98 -5.76 -2.83
CA ALA A 38 -19.96 -5.89 -1.76
C ALA A 38 -21.15 -4.95 -1.95
N GLU A 39 -20.96 -3.72 -2.43
CA GLU A 39 -22.08 -2.86 -2.81
C GLU A 39 -22.93 -3.50 -3.90
N ILE A 40 -22.31 -4.09 -4.92
CA ILE A 40 -23.03 -4.76 -6.02
C ILE A 40 -23.81 -5.97 -5.51
N ARG A 41 -23.23 -6.79 -4.62
CA ARG A 41 -23.79 -8.10 -4.23
C ARG A 41 -24.64 -8.06 -2.97
N LEU A 42 -24.30 -7.18 -2.03
CA LEU A 42 -24.85 -7.13 -0.67
C LEU A 42 -25.54 -5.80 -0.37
N GLY A 43 -25.45 -4.81 -1.26
CA GLY A 43 -26.01 -3.47 -1.07
C GLY A 43 -25.26 -2.62 -0.03
N LYS A 44 -24.08 -3.05 0.45
CA LYS A 44 -23.26 -2.30 1.42
C LYS A 44 -21.78 -2.71 1.37
N PRO A 45 -20.85 -1.81 1.74
CA PRO A 45 -19.43 -2.15 1.89
C PRO A 45 -19.21 -3.13 3.06
N CYS A 46 -18.10 -3.87 3.02
CA CYS A 46 -17.78 -4.92 4.00
C CYS A 46 -16.31 -4.93 4.48
N ALA A 47 -15.46 -4.09 3.92
CA ALA A 47 -14.03 -4.01 4.22
C ALA A 47 -13.63 -2.62 4.71
N ILE A 48 -12.68 -2.57 5.63
CA ILE A 48 -12.15 -1.34 6.23
C ILE A 48 -10.63 -1.37 6.08
N TYR A 49 -10.07 -0.27 5.57
CA TYR A 49 -8.62 -0.09 5.50
C TYR A 49 -8.08 0.32 6.88
N ASP A 50 -7.05 -0.39 7.34
CA ASP A 50 -6.43 -0.23 8.65
C ASP A 50 -5.31 0.82 8.69
N GLY A 51 -5.06 1.51 7.58
CA GLY A 51 -4.00 2.51 7.49
C GLY A 51 -2.63 1.90 7.18
N ARG A 52 -2.56 0.62 6.83
CA ARG A 52 -1.29 -0.07 6.64
C ARG A 52 -0.44 0.52 5.51
N VAL A 53 0.77 0.94 5.85
CA VAL A 53 1.79 1.41 4.91
C VAL A 53 3.02 0.51 4.97
N GLN A 54 3.57 0.19 3.81
CA GLN A 54 4.82 -0.56 3.67
C GLN A 54 5.74 0.15 2.68
N ALA A 55 7.00 0.33 3.05
CA ALA A 55 8.01 0.94 2.20
C ALA A 55 9.40 0.40 2.54
N VAL A 56 10.36 0.67 1.65
CA VAL A 56 11.79 0.44 1.92
C VAL A 56 12.53 1.73 1.64
N ALA A 57 13.08 2.36 2.69
CA ALA A 57 13.93 3.53 2.56
C ALA A 57 15.34 3.12 2.14
N GLN A 58 15.89 3.73 1.09
CA GLN A 58 17.23 3.43 0.60
C GLN A 58 18.27 4.16 1.45
N MET A 59 19.25 3.42 1.99
CA MET A 59 20.36 3.92 2.80
C MET A 59 21.69 3.65 2.06
N GLY A 60 22.25 4.70 1.47
CA GLY A 60 23.43 4.59 0.59
C GLY A 60 23.15 3.73 -0.64
N LEU A 61 24.20 3.17 -1.25
CA LEU A 61 24.08 2.44 -2.52
C LEU A 61 23.47 1.04 -2.37
N ASN A 62 23.65 0.39 -1.21
CA ASN A 62 23.42 -1.04 -1.08
C ASN A 62 22.47 -1.45 0.06
N ALA A 63 22.15 -0.56 1.00
CA ALA A 63 21.34 -0.94 2.15
C ALA A 63 19.92 -0.38 2.02
N GLY A 64 18.93 -1.15 2.45
CA GLY A 64 17.53 -0.73 2.51
C GLY A 64 16.99 -0.96 3.90
N MET A 65 16.24 0.01 4.40
CA MET A 65 15.54 -0.01 5.68
C MET A 65 14.04 -0.24 5.43
N PRO A 66 13.52 -1.43 5.72
CA PRO A 66 12.08 -1.68 5.74
C PRO A 66 11.36 -0.81 6.76
N LEU A 67 10.21 -0.30 6.35
CA LEU A 67 9.30 0.51 7.16
C LEU A 67 7.91 -0.12 7.09
N TRP A 68 7.27 -0.26 8.26
CA TRP A 68 5.91 -0.75 8.38
C TRP A 68 5.20 -0.06 9.55
N TYR A 69 3.94 0.35 9.32
CA TYR A 69 3.06 0.95 10.32
C TYR A 69 1.60 0.91 9.83
N ASP A 70 0.68 1.27 10.73
CA ASP A 70 -0.76 1.37 10.50
C ASP A 70 -1.35 2.49 11.39
N TYR A 71 -2.69 2.63 11.47
CA TYR A 71 -3.30 3.66 12.31
C TYR A 71 -3.10 3.48 13.82
N ARG A 72 -2.73 2.27 14.27
CA ARG A 72 -2.62 1.88 15.67
C ARG A 72 -1.18 1.71 16.12
N HIS A 73 -0.27 1.41 15.21
CA HIS A 73 1.14 1.16 15.48
C HIS A 73 1.99 2.11 14.66
N ASP A 74 2.81 2.89 15.36
CA ASP A 74 3.77 3.81 14.76
C ASP A 74 4.84 3.06 13.94
N VAL A 75 5.60 3.82 13.16
CA VAL A 75 6.70 3.34 12.32
C VAL A 75 7.63 2.44 13.13
N LYS A 76 7.81 1.22 12.61
CA LYS A 76 8.83 0.29 13.09
C LYS A 76 10.04 0.34 12.16
N PRO A 77 10.98 1.28 12.35
CA PRO A 77 12.21 1.29 11.59
C PRO A 77 13.04 0.07 11.97
N THR A 78 13.46 -0.67 10.95
CA THR A 78 14.38 -1.79 11.12
C THR A 78 15.79 -1.39 10.66
N PRO A 79 16.87 -1.95 11.21
CA PRO A 79 18.21 -1.62 10.76
C PRO A 79 18.35 -1.82 9.24
N PRO A 80 19.03 -0.90 8.53
CA PRO A 80 19.22 -1.04 7.09
C PRO A 80 20.07 -2.27 6.78
N THR A 81 19.62 -3.09 5.84
CA THR A 81 20.33 -4.33 5.44
C THR A 81 20.58 -4.35 3.94
N LYS A 82 21.62 -5.07 3.51
CA LYS A 82 21.86 -5.34 2.08
C LYS A 82 20.68 -6.08 1.43
N LEU A 83 20.05 -6.98 2.19
CA LEU A 83 18.85 -7.69 1.74
C LEU A 83 17.69 -6.73 1.48
N GLY A 84 17.45 -5.77 2.38
CA GLY A 84 16.45 -4.71 2.16
C GLY A 84 16.71 -3.90 0.90
N GLY A 85 17.99 -3.58 0.63
CA GLY A 85 18.40 -2.90 -0.60
C GLY A 85 18.11 -3.74 -1.85
N LEU A 86 18.49 -5.02 -1.82
CA LEU A 86 18.21 -5.96 -2.91
C LEU A 86 16.70 -6.12 -3.16
N LEU A 87 15.90 -6.25 -2.11
CA LEU A 87 14.44 -6.34 -2.20
C LEU A 87 13.84 -5.12 -2.89
N ARG A 88 14.26 -3.91 -2.51
CA ARG A 88 13.81 -2.67 -3.16
C ARG A 88 14.17 -2.65 -4.64
N GLN A 89 15.40 -2.99 -4.99
CA GLN A 89 15.86 -2.98 -6.38
C GLN A 89 15.15 -4.03 -7.24
N GLY A 90 15.00 -5.25 -6.71
CA GLY A 90 14.26 -6.33 -7.38
C GLY A 90 12.78 -6.00 -7.56
N PHE A 91 12.16 -5.38 -6.55
CA PHE A 91 10.77 -4.96 -6.63
C PHE A 91 10.55 -3.92 -7.73
N ASN A 92 11.37 -2.86 -7.72
CA ASN A 92 11.26 -1.75 -8.68
C ASN A 92 11.57 -2.16 -10.12
N ARG A 93 12.46 -3.13 -10.33
CA ARG A 93 12.87 -3.55 -11.68
C ARG A 93 11.97 -4.61 -12.31
N GLY A 94 11.27 -5.42 -11.51
CA GLY A 94 10.56 -6.58 -12.06
C GLY A 94 9.30 -6.97 -11.33
N LEU A 95 9.36 -7.14 -10.00
CA LEU A 95 8.25 -7.76 -9.26
C LEU A 95 6.97 -6.93 -9.35
N TYR A 96 7.08 -5.60 -9.27
CA TYR A 96 5.94 -4.70 -9.43
C TYR A 96 5.22 -4.94 -10.77
N TRP A 97 5.96 -5.01 -11.87
CA TRP A 97 5.40 -5.21 -13.21
C TRP A 97 4.89 -6.63 -13.44
N ALA A 98 5.44 -7.63 -12.76
CA ALA A 98 4.89 -8.98 -12.80
C ALA A 98 3.50 -9.03 -12.14
N VAL A 99 3.36 -8.43 -10.95
CA VAL A 99 2.07 -8.32 -10.24
C VAL A 99 1.07 -7.48 -11.04
N ALA A 100 1.48 -6.34 -11.58
CA ALA A 100 0.61 -5.49 -12.40
C ALA A 100 0.09 -6.20 -13.68
N ARG A 101 0.83 -7.20 -14.18
CA ARG A 101 0.42 -8.04 -15.32
C ARG A 101 -0.36 -9.30 -14.92
N GLY A 102 -0.60 -9.53 -13.63
CA GLY A 102 -1.27 -10.74 -13.13
C GLY A 102 -0.47 -12.02 -13.35
N MET A 103 0.85 -11.92 -13.40
CA MET A 103 1.74 -13.10 -13.55
C MET A 103 2.02 -13.81 -12.23
N LEU A 104 1.62 -13.21 -11.11
CA LEU A 104 1.80 -13.66 -9.73
C LEU A 104 0.55 -13.36 -8.92
#